data_AF-A0A438B4I3-F1
#
_entry.id   AF-A0A438B4I3-F1
#
_cell.length_a   1.000
_cell.length_b   1.000
_cell.length_c   1.000
_cell.angle_alpha   90.00
_cell.angle_beta   90.00
_cell.angle_gamma   90.00
#
_symmetry.space_group_name_H-M   'P 1'
#
loop_
_entity.id
_entity.type
_entity.pdbx_description
1 polymer ?
#
loop_
_entity_poly.entity_id
_entity_poly.type
_entity_poly.pdbx_seq_one_letter_code
_entity_poly.pdbx_strand_id
1 'polypeptide(L)'
;MGIEDALGEKILTWTDRFQNFFVKECDDFTSRPRWRPGIDVFGWYDEGYEIIYKLRARFPDVQVKPQFARYVFSVNERREHAGLLPISLPGKPKAGHICISDLLRGSERNRAQGPAKS
;
A
#
# COMPACT_ATOMS: atom_id res chain seq x y z
N MET A 1 19.20 5.38 30.09
CA MET A 1 18.38 6.05 29.05
C MET A 1 17.41 5.03 28.51
N GLY A 2 16.22 4.92 29.10
CA GLY A 2 15.21 3.92 28.74
C GLY A 2 13.87 4.59 28.47
N ILE A 3 13.13 4.06 27.50
CA ILE A 3 11.69 4.30 27.38
C ILE A 3 11.03 3.36 28.41
N GLU A 4 11.24 3.62 29.70
CA GLU A 4 10.75 2.78 30.82
C GLU A 4 9.42 3.29 31.39
N ASP A 5 8.80 4.27 30.74
CA ASP A 5 7.53 4.86 31.16
C ASP A 5 6.35 4.29 30.37
N ALA A 6 5.16 4.85 30.56
CA ALA A 6 3.93 4.45 29.87
C ALA A 6 4.05 4.42 28.33
N LEU A 7 5.00 5.15 27.73
CA LEU A 7 5.26 5.07 26.30
C LEU A 7 5.93 3.74 25.92
N GLY A 8 6.80 3.21 26.78
CA GLY A 8 7.48 1.93 26.59
C GLY A 8 6.49 0.78 26.56
N GLU A 9 5.61 0.72 27.56
CA GLU A 9 4.52 -0.27 27.63
C GLU A 9 3.57 -0.18 26.44
N LYS A 10 3.27 1.04 25.98
CA LYS A 10 2.45 1.26 24.78
C LYS A 10 3.15 0.72 23.53
N ILE A 11 4.44 0.99 23.37
CA ILE A 11 5.24 0.45 22.25
C ILE A 11 5.25 -1.08 22.30
N LEU A 12 5.51 -1.67 23.47
CA LEU A 12 5.53 -3.12 23.64
C LEU A 12 4.18 -3.75 23.24
N THR A 13 3.07 -3.22 23.78
CA THR A 13 1.71 -3.69 23.44
C THR A 13 1.37 -3.50 21.95
N TRP A 14 1.82 -2.41 21.35
CA TRP A 14 1.64 -2.15 19.91
C TRP A 14 2.46 -3.11 19.04
N THR A 15 3.69 -3.43 19.44
CA THR A 15 4.54 -4.41 18.74
C THR A 15 4.08 -5.85 18.95
N ASP A 16 3.56 -6.19 20.13
CA ASP A 16 3.01 -7.52 20.43
C ASP A 16 1.82 -7.84 19.52
N ARG A 17 0.90 -6.88 19.34
CA ARG A 17 -0.21 -7.02 18.39
C ARG A 17 0.27 -7.24 16.96
N PHE A 18 1.34 -6.56 16.53
CA PHE A 18 1.93 -6.82 15.22
C PHE A 18 2.46 -8.26 15.13
N GLN A 19 3.22 -8.72 16.12
CA GLN A 19 3.80 -10.07 16.13
C GLN A 19 2.75 -11.19 16.14
N ASN A 20 1.65 -10.99 16.88
CA ASN A 20 0.61 -12.01 17.03
C ASN A 20 -0.38 -12.06 15.86
N PHE A 21 -0.62 -10.95 15.18
CA PHE A 21 -1.67 -10.84 14.16
C PHE A 21 -1.17 -10.61 12.73
N PHE A 22 0.01 -10.04 12.51
CA PHE A 22 0.51 -9.85 11.15
C PHE A 22 0.83 -11.21 10.50
N VAL A 23 0.40 -11.42 9.26
CA VAL A 23 0.62 -12.68 8.54
C VAL A 23 1.69 -12.52 7.47
N LYS A 24 1.46 -11.63 6.50
CA LYS A 24 2.41 -11.39 5.40
C LYS A 24 2.11 -10.12 4.62
N GLU A 25 3.14 -9.61 3.96
CA GLU A 25 3.01 -8.68 2.85
C GLU A 25 2.49 -9.41 1.59
N CYS A 26 1.94 -8.65 0.65
CA CYS A 26 1.49 -9.18 -0.63
C CYS A 26 2.49 -8.75 -1.72
N ASP A 27 2.84 -9.66 -2.63
CA ASP A 27 3.83 -9.42 -3.69
C ASP A 27 3.26 -8.63 -4.89
N ASP A 28 2.11 -7.98 -4.73
CA ASP A 28 1.46 -7.17 -5.75
C ASP A 28 1.25 -5.72 -5.28
N PHE A 29 0.96 -4.82 -6.23
CA PHE A 29 0.90 -3.38 -5.94
C PHE A 29 -0.44 -2.90 -5.38
N THR A 30 -1.47 -3.74 -5.41
CA THR A 30 -2.87 -3.36 -5.19
C THR A 30 -3.48 -3.98 -3.94
N SER A 31 -3.01 -5.15 -3.55
CA SER A 31 -3.49 -5.87 -2.39
C SER A 31 -2.88 -5.28 -1.13
N ARG A 32 -3.72 -5.12 -0.11
CA ARG A 32 -3.26 -4.80 1.24
C ARG A 32 -2.57 -6.03 1.87
N PRO A 33 -1.63 -5.84 2.79
CA PRO A 33 -1.04 -6.91 3.59
C PRO A 33 -2.10 -7.68 4.39
N ARG A 34 -1.79 -8.93 4.74
CA ARG A 34 -2.71 -9.81 5.46
C ARG A 34 -2.45 -9.80 6.97
N TRP A 35 -3.53 -9.69 7.71
CA TRP A 35 -3.59 -9.83 9.16
C TRP A 35 -4.57 -10.95 9.53
N ARG A 36 -4.34 -11.56 10.70
CA ARG A 36 -5.29 -12.49 11.30
C ARG A 36 -6.57 -11.73 11.71
N PRO A 37 -7.74 -12.38 11.68
CA PRO A 37 -8.97 -11.77 12.19
C PRO A 37 -8.85 -11.44 13.68
N GLY A 38 -9.67 -10.50 14.16
CA GLY A 38 -9.71 -10.09 15.57
C GLY A 38 -8.85 -8.88 15.92
N ILE A 39 -8.23 -8.23 14.94
CA ILE A 39 -7.51 -6.97 15.12
C ILE A 39 -8.12 -5.88 14.23
N ASP A 40 -8.22 -4.68 14.79
CA ASP A 40 -8.44 -3.47 14.00
C ASP A 40 -7.09 -2.97 13.46
N VAL A 41 -6.84 -3.26 12.18
CA VAL A 41 -5.59 -2.90 11.50
C VAL A 41 -5.45 -1.38 11.36
N PHE A 42 -6.55 -0.65 11.17
CA PHE A 42 -6.51 0.81 11.05
C PHE A 42 -6.32 1.46 12.43
N GLY A 43 -7.00 0.96 13.46
CA GLY A 43 -6.73 1.37 14.83
C GLY A 43 -5.27 1.14 15.25
N TRP A 44 -4.68 0.00 14.86
CA TRP A 44 -3.24 -0.25 15.07
C TRP A 44 -2.35 0.77 14.33
N TYR A 45 -2.72 1.14 13.11
CA TYR A 45 -2.00 2.16 12.33
C TYR A 45 -2.04 3.54 12.99
N ASP A 46 -3.23 3.99 13.40
CA ASP A 46 -3.43 5.29 14.04
C ASP A 46 -2.68 5.37 15.37
N GLU A 47 -2.73 4.30 16.16
CA GLU A 47 -1.97 4.20 17.40
C GLU A 47 -0.46 4.29 17.19
N GLY A 48 0.04 3.73 16.09
CA GLY A 48 1.43 3.87 15.67
C GLY A 48 1.81 5.35 15.46
N TYR A 49 0.93 6.16 14.88
CA TYR A 49 1.18 7.60 14.71
C TYR A 49 1.19 8.34 16.04
N GLU A 50 0.32 7.98 16.99
CA GLU A 50 0.35 8.56 18.34
C GLU A 50 1.68 8.26 19.06
N ILE A 51 2.20 7.04 18.91
CA ILE A 51 3.50 6.64 19.45
C ILE A 51 4.62 7.49 18.83
N ILE A 52 4.62 7.65 17.50
CA ILE A 52 5.62 8.45 16.79
C ILE A 52 5.58 9.91 17.25
N TYR A 53 4.39 10.48 17.43
CA TYR A 53 4.23 11.84 17.94
C TYR A 53 4.88 12.00 19.33
N LYS A 54 4.60 11.07 20.24
CA LYS A 54 5.21 11.07 21.58
C LYS A 54 6.73 10.87 21.56
N LEU A 55 7.23 10.00 20.69
CA LEU A 55 8.66 9.78 20.52
C LEU A 55 9.38 11.04 20.02
N ARG A 56 8.80 11.74 19.04
CA ARG A 56 9.36 13.01 18.53
C ARG A 56 9.38 14.11 19.60
N ALA A 57 8.33 14.19 20.42
CA ALA A 57 8.28 15.14 21.52
C ALA A 57 9.35 14.83 22.60
N ARG A 58 9.59 13.55 22.88
CA ARG A 58 10.59 13.12 23.88
C ARG A 58 12.04 13.26 23.39
N PHE A 59 12.26 13.03 22.10
CA PHE A 59 13.58 13.06 21.48
C PHE A 59 13.58 14.06 20.32
N PRO A 60 13.55 15.38 20.59
CA PRO A 60 13.42 16.41 19.56
C PRO A 60 14.60 16.41 18.58
N ASP A 61 15.79 16.00 19.04
CA ASP A 61 17.00 15.92 18.22
C ASP A 61 17.09 14.62 17.40
N VAL A 62 16.13 13.71 17.54
CA VAL A 62 16.12 12.42 16.85
C VAL A 62 15.05 12.41 15.76
N GLN A 63 15.47 12.04 14.55
CA GLN A 63 14.55 11.87 13.44
C GLN A 63 13.78 10.54 13.55
N VAL A 64 12.57 10.59 14.08
CA VAL A 64 11.67 9.43 14.15
C VAL A 64 10.80 9.34 12.89
N LYS A 65 10.97 8.27 12.10
CA LYS A 65 10.25 8.05 10.82
C LYS A 65 9.22 6.92 10.93
N PRO A 66 7.92 7.18 10.67
CA PRO A 66 6.92 6.12 10.58
C PRO A 66 7.14 5.33 9.29
N GLN A 67 7.42 4.03 9.40
CA GLN A 67 7.55 3.12 8.25
C GLN A 67 6.52 1.99 8.25
N PHE A 68 5.57 2.00 9.19
CA PHE A 68 4.62 0.91 9.38
C PHE A 68 3.40 0.97 8.44
N ALA A 69 3.20 2.05 7.67
CA ALA A 69 2.13 2.15 6.66
C ALA A 69 2.13 0.99 5.65
N ARG A 70 3.32 0.44 5.35
CA ARG A 70 3.47 -0.72 4.45
C ARG A 70 2.82 -2.00 4.96
N TYR A 71 2.50 -2.07 6.26
CA TYR A 71 1.82 -3.22 6.86
C TYR A 71 0.30 -3.09 6.83
N VAL A 72 -0.24 -1.95 6.41
CA VAL A 72 -1.69 -1.67 6.42
C VAL A 72 -2.21 -1.43 5.01
N PHE A 73 -1.46 -0.66 4.22
CA PHE A 73 -1.87 -0.21 2.90
C PHE A 73 -1.08 -0.90 1.80
N SER A 74 -1.73 -1.11 0.66
CA SER A 74 -1.08 -1.56 -0.57
C SER A 74 -0.03 -0.55 -1.04
N VAL A 75 0.80 -0.96 -1.99
CA VAL A 75 1.79 -0.06 -2.61
C VAL A 75 1.09 1.13 -3.28
N ASN A 76 0.01 0.90 -4.01
CA ASN A 76 -0.69 1.95 -4.76
C ASN A 76 -1.42 2.93 -3.84
N GLU A 77 -2.05 2.46 -2.77
CA GLU A 77 -2.66 3.36 -1.78
C GLU A 77 -1.62 4.30 -1.15
N ARG A 78 -0.43 3.78 -0.80
CA ARG A 78 0.66 4.61 -0.26
C ARG A 78 1.19 5.60 -1.28
N ARG A 79 1.20 5.24 -2.56
CA ARG A 79 1.62 6.14 -3.64
C ARG A 79 0.60 7.23 -3.88
N GLU A 80 -0.67 6.88 -3.96
CA GLU A 80 -1.77 7.84 -4.12
C GLU A 80 -1.81 8.83 -2.95
N HIS A 81 -1.65 8.35 -1.71
CA HIS A 81 -1.51 9.22 -0.54
C HIS A 81 -0.31 10.17 -0.63
N ALA A 82 0.76 9.77 -1.32
CA ALA A 82 1.93 10.60 -1.58
C ALA A 82 1.81 11.49 -2.84
N GLY A 83 0.65 11.52 -3.50
CA GLY A 83 0.43 12.25 -4.76
C GLY A 83 1.12 11.62 -5.97
N LEU A 84 1.50 10.35 -5.88
CA LEU A 84 2.18 9.60 -6.94
C LEU A 84 1.19 8.70 -7.70
N LEU A 85 1.42 8.54 -9.00
CA LEU A 85 0.60 7.66 -9.85
C LEU A 85 0.75 6.18 -9.43
N PRO A 86 -0.32 5.37 -9.48
CA PRO A 86 -0.26 3.94 -9.16
C PRO A 86 0.65 3.16 -10.12
N ILE A 87 1.30 2.12 -9.61
CA ILE A 87 2.11 1.18 -10.38
C ILE A 87 1.20 0.07 -10.90
N SER A 88 1.48 -0.40 -12.10
CA SER A 88 0.85 -1.59 -12.67
C SER A 88 1.93 -2.45 -13.31
N LEU A 89 1.77 -3.77 -13.23
CA LEU A 89 2.66 -4.67 -13.95
C LEU A 89 2.50 -4.46 -15.47
N PRO A 90 3.58 -4.65 -16.26
CA PRO A 90 3.50 -4.61 -17.71
C PRO A 90 2.43 -5.58 -18.23
N GLY A 91 1.54 -5.10 -19.11
CA GLY A 91 0.49 -5.93 -19.72
C GLY A 91 -0.83 -6.05 -18.96
N LYS A 92 -0.97 -5.47 -17.75
CA LYS A 92 -2.30 -5.32 -17.13
C LYS A 92 -3.01 -4.07 -17.70
N PRO A 93 -4.26 -4.18 -18.18
CA PRO A 93 -4.98 -3.05 -18.76
C PRO A 93 -5.17 -1.96 -17.69
N LYS A 94 -4.67 -0.77 -17.98
CA LYS A 94 -4.99 0.45 -17.24
C LYS A 94 -6.24 1.07 -17.88
N ALA A 95 -7.19 1.54 -17.06
CA ALA A 95 -8.29 2.33 -17.58
C ALA A 95 -7.73 3.55 -18.35
N GLY A 96 -8.14 3.70 -19.63
CA GLY A 96 -7.65 4.78 -20.50
C GLY A 96 -6.31 4.54 -21.20
N HIS A 97 -5.71 3.35 -21.08
CA HIS A 97 -4.46 3.01 -21.77
C HIS A 97 -4.74 2.03 -22.91
N ILE A 98 -4.43 2.44 -24.14
CA ILE A 98 -4.59 1.60 -25.33
C ILE A 98 -3.26 0.89 -25.61
N CYS A 99 -3.27 -0.43 -25.63
CA CYS A 99 -2.10 -1.20 -26.06
C CYS A 99 -1.95 -1.09 -27.59
N ILE A 100 -0.75 -0.79 -28.08
CA ILE A 100 -0.47 -0.69 -29.53
C ILE A 100 -0.80 -2.03 -30.22
N SER A 101 -0.55 -3.15 -29.55
CA SER A 101 -0.90 -4.49 -30.07
C SER A 101 -2.40 -4.68 -30.28
N ASP A 102 -3.24 -4.02 -29.48
CA ASP A 102 -4.70 -4.07 -29.62
C ASP A 102 -5.17 -3.18 -30.80
N LEU A 103 -4.49 -2.06 -31.04
CA LEU A 103 -4.71 -1.23 -32.24
C LEU A 103 -4.37 -1.99 -33.53
N LEU A 104 -3.27 -2.73 -33.53
CA LEU A 104 -2.82 -3.50 -34.70
C LEU A 104 -3.79 -4.65 -35.03
N ARG A 105 -4.29 -5.38 -34.02
CA ARG A 105 -5.31 -6.43 -34.21
C ARG A 105 -6.66 -5.86 -34.67
N GLY A 106 -7.04 -4.68 -34.21
CA GLY A 106 -8.24 -3.98 -34.67
C GLY A 106 -8.15 -3.53 -36.14
N SER A 107 -6.96 -3.09 -36.56
CA SER A 107 -6.68 -2.70 -37.95
C SER A 107 -6.79 -3.89 -38.93
N GLU A 108 -6.34 -5.07 -38.53
CA GLU A 108 -6.45 -6.28 -39.37
C GLU A 108 -7.89 -6.77 -39.53
N ARG A 109 -8.73 -6.65 -38.49
CA ARG A 109 -10.18 -6.95 -38.61
C ARG A 109 -10.90 -5.99 -39.56
N ASN A 110 -10.58 -4.69 -39.53
CA ASN A 110 -11.21 -3.71 -40.41
C ASN A 110 -10.75 -3.82 -41.87
N ARG A 111 -9.57 -4.37 -42.13
CA ARG A 111 -9.11 -4.69 -43.51
C ARG A 111 -9.77 -5.95 -44.08
N ALA A 112 -10.22 -6.88 -43.25
CA ALA A 112 -10.89 -8.11 -43.69
C ALA A 112 -12.37 -7.90 -44.08
N GLN A 113 -12.95 -6.73 -43.76
CA GLN A 113 -14.29 -6.32 -44.21
C GLN A 113 -14.16 -5.26 -45.32
N GLY A 114 -13.72 -5.69 -46.50
CA GLY A 114 -13.83 -4.89 -47.72
C GLY A 114 -15.31 -4.74 -48.16
N PRO A 115 -15.66 -3.69 -48.92
CA PRO A 115 -17.05 -3.35 -49.20
C PRO A 115 -17.73 -4.42 -50.06
N ALA A 116 -18.91 -4.87 -49.62
CA ALA A 116 -19.81 -5.68 -50.44
C ALA A 116 -20.20 -4.86 -51.69
N LYS A 117 -19.76 -5.33 -52.86
CA LYS A 117 -20.17 -4.76 -54.15
C LYS A 117 -21.64 -5.08 -54.39
N SER A 118 -22.41 -4.04 -54.69
CA SER A 118 -23.80 -4.09 -55.17
C SER A 118 -23.87 -4.47 -56.64
#